data_AF-A0A5D1ZWM9-F1
#
_entry.id   AF-A0A5D1ZWM9-F1
#
_cell.length_a   1.000
_cell.length_b   1.000
_cell.length_c   1.000
_cell.angle_alpha   90.00
_cell.angle_beta   90.00
_cell.angle_gamma   90.00
#
_symmetry.space_group_name_H-M   'P 1'
#
loop_
_entity.id
_entity.type
_entity.pdbx_description
1 polymer ?
#
loop_
_entity_poly.entity_id
_entity_poly.type
_entity_poly.pdbx_seq_one_letter_code
_entity_poly.pdbx_strand_id
1 'polypeptide(L)'
;MSAHQSKSSFSEKSTPMAFRDTVKRAEQLVETSMKGNDASHDAPHVWRVRDLALSLAREEGLSSNPDSMEIVELAALLHDVGDYKYLRDPSEEKLVENFLEEEGIAESKKIKILSIIKGMGFKDELAGVGNQEFPPEFGVVQDADRLDAIGAIGIARCFTFGGNRNRVLHDPAIQSRLDLSKEHYMKKEEQTTVNHFHEKLLKLKDLMKTKFAR
;
A
#
# COMPACT_ATOMS: atom_id res chain seq x y z
N MET A 1 -34.00 -45.18 15.83
CA MET A 1 -32.56 -45.09 15.43
C MET A 1 -32.47 -44.16 14.24
N SER A 2 -32.19 -42.88 14.48
CA SER A 2 -31.93 -41.91 13.41
C SER A 2 -30.60 -41.26 13.73
N ALA A 3 -29.58 -41.61 12.95
CA ALA A 3 -28.22 -41.16 13.15
C ALA A 3 -28.00 -39.85 12.37
N HIS A 4 -27.56 -38.83 13.12
CA HIS A 4 -26.95 -37.62 12.59
C HIS A 4 -25.83 -37.93 11.60
N GLN A 5 -25.79 -37.18 10.49
CA GLN A 5 -24.55 -36.86 9.81
C GLN A 5 -24.45 -35.34 9.72
N SER A 6 -23.67 -34.77 10.63
CA SER A 6 -23.12 -33.42 10.48
C SER A 6 -22.05 -33.48 9.40
N LYS A 7 -22.23 -32.69 8.34
CA LYS A 7 -21.16 -32.42 7.38
C LYS A 7 -20.19 -31.45 8.05
N SER A 8 -19.00 -31.92 8.37
CA SER A 8 -17.89 -31.05 8.76
C SER A 8 -17.41 -30.29 7.52
N SER A 9 -17.41 -28.96 7.59
CA SER A 9 -16.75 -28.11 6.62
C SER A 9 -15.24 -28.22 6.84
N PHE A 10 -14.55 -28.81 5.86
CA PHE A 10 -13.09 -28.85 5.83
C PHE A 10 -12.59 -27.44 5.47
N SER A 11 -11.82 -26.84 6.35
CA SER A 11 -11.02 -25.65 6.04
C SER A 11 -9.85 -26.11 5.15
N GLU A 12 -9.94 -25.85 3.85
CA GLU A 12 -8.83 -26.04 2.93
C GLU A 12 -7.76 -24.99 3.24
N LYS A 13 -6.68 -25.43 3.89
CA LYS A 13 -5.46 -24.64 3.99
C LYS A 13 -4.83 -24.56 2.60
N SER A 14 -4.55 -23.35 2.11
CA SER A 14 -3.74 -23.12 0.91
C SER A 14 -2.41 -23.86 1.04
N THR A 15 -2.02 -24.63 0.03
CA THR A 15 -0.70 -25.28 0.03
C THR A 15 0.38 -24.26 -0.32
N PRO A 16 1.60 -24.36 0.24
CA PRO A 16 2.69 -23.40 -0.03
C PRO A 16 3.06 -23.25 -1.51
N MET A 17 2.78 -24.26 -2.33
CA MET A 17 2.98 -24.22 -3.78
C MET A 17 1.92 -23.36 -4.48
N ALA A 18 0.66 -23.46 -4.06
CA ALA A 18 -0.43 -22.65 -4.59
C ALA A 18 -0.25 -21.16 -4.28
N PHE A 19 0.17 -20.81 -3.06
CA PHE A 19 0.40 -19.41 -2.68
C PHE A 19 1.55 -18.77 -3.47
N ARG A 20 2.64 -19.50 -3.72
CA ARG A 20 3.75 -19.00 -4.56
C ARG A 20 3.31 -18.70 -5.98
N ASP A 21 2.40 -19.48 -6.54
CA ASP A 21 1.87 -19.22 -7.87
C ASP A 21 0.93 -18.01 -7.88
N THR A 22 0.16 -17.80 -6.82
CA THR A 22 -0.63 -16.57 -6.63
C THR A 22 0.26 -15.33 -6.54
N VAL A 23 1.37 -15.39 -5.79
CA VAL A 23 2.34 -14.29 -5.73
C VAL A 23 2.88 -13.95 -7.12
N LYS A 24 3.28 -14.95 -7.93
CA LYS A 24 3.73 -14.71 -9.31
C LYS A 24 2.66 -14.06 -10.19
N ARG A 25 1.40 -14.46 -10.05
CA ARG A 25 0.29 -13.85 -10.79
C ARG A 25 0.02 -12.42 -10.31
N ALA A 26 0.19 -12.13 -9.03
CA ALA A 26 0.14 -10.77 -8.49
C ALA A 26 1.29 -9.92 -9.07
N GLU A 27 2.51 -10.46 -9.15
CA GLU A 27 3.64 -9.77 -9.80
C GLU A 27 3.34 -9.44 -11.27
N GLN A 28 2.76 -10.37 -12.02
CA GLN A 28 2.34 -10.13 -13.42
C GLN A 28 1.26 -9.05 -13.54
N LEU A 29 0.31 -9.02 -12.60
CA LEU A 29 -0.71 -7.98 -12.55
C LEU A 29 -0.09 -6.61 -12.29
N VAL A 30 0.88 -6.51 -11.36
CA VAL A 30 1.65 -5.29 -11.08
C VAL A 30 2.37 -4.81 -12.34
N GLU A 31 3.15 -5.68 -12.99
CA GLU A 31 3.89 -5.34 -14.20
C GLU A 31 2.98 -4.83 -15.33
N THR A 32 1.82 -5.48 -15.49
CA THR A 32 0.84 -5.10 -16.53
C THR A 32 0.16 -3.78 -16.20
N SER A 33 -0.32 -3.62 -14.96
CA SER A 33 -1.08 -2.45 -14.52
C SER A 33 -0.23 -1.19 -14.46
N MET A 34 1.03 -1.32 -14.05
CA MET A 34 1.96 -0.19 -13.88
C MET A 34 2.78 0.07 -15.15
N LYS A 35 2.50 -0.66 -16.24
CA LYS A 35 3.15 -0.43 -17.53
C LYS A 35 2.89 0.98 -18.01
N GLY A 36 3.97 1.75 -18.22
CA GLY A 36 3.90 3.15 -18.66
C GLY A 36 3.75 4.17 -17.53
N ASN A 37 3.76 3.75 -16.26
CA ASN A 37 3.95 4.68 -15.16
C ASN A 37 5.38 5.24 -15.17
N ASP A 38 5.57 6.42 -14.59
CA ASP A 38 6.90 6.96 -14.35
C ASP A 38 7.59 6.25 -13.18
N ALA A 39 8.90 6.45 -13.05
CA ALA A 39 9.73 5.76 -12.06
C ALA A 39 9.42 6.10 -10.58
N SER A 40 8.43 6.94 -10.29
CA SER A 40 7.96 7.17 -8.92
C SER A 40 6.94 6.15 -8.43
N HIS A 41 6.19 5.51 -9.34
CA HIS A 41 5.16 4.50 -9.05
C HIS A 41 5.21 3.42 -10.14
N ASP A 42 6.36 2.76 -10.29
CA ASP A 42 6.60 1.64 -11.20
C ASP A 42 6.74 0.31 -10.42
N ALA A 43 6.82 -0.81 -11.14
CA ALA A 43 6.97 -2.13 -10.51
C ALA A 43 8.19 -2.23 -9.56
N PRO A 44 9.38 -1.66 -9.88
CA PRO A 44 10.50 -1.55 -8.95
C PRO A 44 10.17 -0.94 -7.58
N HIS A 45 9.30 0.07 -7.51
CA HIS A 45 8.82 0.60 -6.22
C HIS A 45 8.08 -0.48 -5.43
N VAL A 46 7.12 -1.17 -6.04
CA VAL A 46 6.34 -2.23 -5.40
C VAL A 46 7.22 -3.37 -4.89
N TRP A 47 8.26 -3.77 -5.64
CA TRP A 47 9.19 -4.80 -5.19
C TRP A 47 9.94 -4.41 -3.91
N ARG A 48 10.42 -3.17 -3.83
CA ARG A 48 11.11 -2.67 -2.62
C ARG A 48 10.16 -2.61 -1.43
N VAL A 49 8.92 -2.16 -1.66
CA VAL A 49 7.88 -2.12 -0.60
C VAL A 49 7.55 -3.52 -0.11
N ARG A 50 7.33 -4.49 -1.01
CA ARG A 50 7.10 -5.90 -0.64
C ARG A 50 8.25 -6.46 0.20
N ASP A 51 9.48 -6.32 -0.29
CA ASP A 51 10.64 -6.91 0.38
C ASP A 51 10.84 -6.31 1.78
N LEU A 52 10.63 -4.99 1.91
CA LEU A 52 10.69 -4.29 3.19
C LEU A 52 9.52 -4.68 4.11
N ALA A 53 8.30 -4.77 3.60
CA ALA A 53 7.12 -5.20 4.36
C ALA A 53 7.29 -6.61 4.92
N LEU A 54 7.81 -7.54 4.10
CA LEU A 54 8.14 -8.90 4.55
C LEU A 54 9.23 -8.90 5.63
N SER A 55 10.22 -7.99 5.53
CA SER A 55 11.25 -7.85 6.57
C SER A 55 10.68 -7.31 7.87
N LEU A 56 9.88 -6.25 7.81
CA LEU A 56 9.21 -5.67 8.97
C LEU A 56 8.25 -6.68 9.62
N ALA A 57 7.49 -7.45 8.84
CA ALA A 57 6.61 -8.50 9.35
C ALA A 57 7.37 -9.56 10.17
N ARG A 58 8.58 -9.93 9.75
CA ARG A 58 9.43 -10.87 10.49
C ARG A 58 9.88 -10.28 11.82
N GLU A 59 10.37 -9.06 11.80
CA GLU A 59 10.88 -8.37 13.00
C GLU A 59 9.77 -8.05 14.01
N GLU A 60 8.56 -7.75 13.53
CA GLU A 60 7.35 -7.53 14.35
C GLU A 60 6.68 -8.85 14.80
N GLY A 61 7.27 -10.01 14.49
CA GLY A 61 6.81 -11.32 14.99
C GLY A 61 5.60 -11.93 14.25
N LEU A 62 5.18 -11.35 13.12
CA LEU A 62 4.04 -11.83 12.33
C LEU A 62 4.30 -13.17 11.62
N SER A 63 5.56 -13.59 11.51
CA SER A 63 5.94 -14.89 10.93
C SER A 63 5.42 -16.10 11.69
N SER A 64 4.94 -15.91 12.93
CA SER A 64 4.24 -16.94 13.70
C SER A 64 2.87 -17.31 13.10
N ASN A 65 2.28 -16.44 12.28
CA ASN A 65 1.03 -16.66 11.58
C ASN A 65 1.23 -16.62 10.05
N PRO A 66 1.16 -17.77 9.35
CA PRO A 66 1.28 -17.82 7.90
C PRO A 66 0.29 -16.90 7.17
N ASP A 67 -0.94 -16.79 7.67
CA ASP A 67 -1.96 -15.94 7.06
C ASP A 67 -1.56 -14.45 7.10
N SER A 68 -0.90 -14.01 8.17
CA SER A 68 -0.41 -12.63 8.28
C SER A 68 0.68 -12.34 7.25
N MET A 69 1.58 -13.30 7.01
CA MET A 69 2.62 -13.17 5.98
C MET A 69 2.01 -13.09 4.58
N GLU A 70 1.02 -13.94 4.28
CA GLU A 70 0.33 -13.92 2.98
C GLU A 70 -0.44 -12.60 2.76
N ILE A 71 -1.12 -12.09 3.79
CA ILE A 71 -1.81 -10.80 3.75
C ILE A 71 -0.83 -9.66 3.49
N VAL A 72 0.30 -9.62 4.23
CA VAL A 72 1.32 -8.58 4.06
C VAL A 72 1.90 -8.61 2.65
N GLU A 73 2.26 -9.79 2.13
CA GLU A 73 2.87 -9.92 0.82
C GLU A 73 1.92 -9.46 -0.30
N LEU A 74 0.67 -9.93 -0.29
CA LEU A 74 -0.32 -9.55 -1.30
C LEU A 74 -0.74 -8.09 -1.18
N ALA A 75 -0.94 -7.57 0.05
CA ALA A 75 -1.27 -6.16 0.23
C ALA A 75 -0.13 -5.25 -0.25
N ALA A 76 1.12 -5.57 0.06
CA ALA A 76 2.27 -4.80 -0.40
C ALA A 76 2.46 -4.88 -1.91
N LEU A 77 2.21 -6.03 -2.54
CA LEU A 77 2.25 -6.18 -3.99
C LEU A 77 1.17 -5.36 -4.69
N LEU A 78 -0.05 -5.33 -4.15
CA LEU A 78 -1.21 -4.80 -4.85
C LEU A 78 -1.56 -3.36 -4.45
N HIS A 79 -0.86 -2.74 -3.49
CA HIS A 79 -1.27 -1.46 -2.90
C HIS A 79 -1.41 -0.28 -3.88
N ASP A 80 -0.57 -0.25 -4.91
CA ASP A 80 -0.52 0.83 -5.90
C ASP A 80 -1.26 0.46 -7.21
N VAL A 81 -1.80 -0.76 -7.30
CA VAL A 81 -2.63 -1.19 -8.44
C VAL A 81 -3.98 -0.49 -8.36
N GLY A 82 -4.30 0.29 -9.39
CA GLY A 82 -5.53 1.10 -9.42
C GLY A 82 -5.45 2.38 -8.57
N ASP A 83 -4.25 2.85 -8.19
CA ASP A 83 -4.12 4.14 -7.48
C ASP A 83 -4.65 5.30 -8.36
N TYR A 84 -5.52 6.12 -7.77
CA TYR A 84 -6.19 7.26 -8.40
C TYR A 84 -5.26 8.25 -9.11
N LYS A 85 -3.97 8.30 -8.76
CA LYS A 85 -2.98 9.14 -9.43
C LYS A 85 -2.74 8.64 -10.86
N TYR A 86 -2.74 7.33 -11.09
CA TYR A 86 -2.40 6.70 -12.36
C TYR A 86 -3.57 6.01 -13.05
N LEU A 87 -4.75 6.05 -12.44
CA LEU A 87 -5.99 5.51 -12.99
C LEU A 87 -6.26 6.03 -14.41
N ARG A 88 -6.42 5.12 -15.35
CA ARG A 88 -6.73 5.40 -16.76
C ARG A 88 -8.19 5.10 -17.09
N ASP A 89 -8.75 4.09 -16.43
CA ASP A 89 -10.14 3.67 -16.56
C ASP A 89 -10.76 3.44 -15.17
N PRO A 90 -11.98 3.91 -14.88
CA PRO A 90 -12.65 3.66 -13.60
C PRO A 90 -12.79 2.17 -13.20
N SER A 91 -12.80 1.25 -14.17
CA SER A 91 -12.81 -0.18 -13.91
C SER A 91 -11.52 -0.69 -13.22
N GLU A 92 -10.42 0.05 -13.33
CA GLU A 92 -9.14 -0.30 -12.70
C GLU A 92 -9.22 -0.30 -11.16
N GLU A 93 -10.19 0.43 -10.57
CA GLU A 93 -10.40 0.45 -9.11
C GLU A 93 -10.77 -0.92 -8.53
N LYS A 94 -11.33 -1.82 -9.36
CA LYS A 94 -11.75 -3.17 -8.95
C LYS A 94 -10.77 -4.27 -9.33
N LEU A 95 -9.64 -3.95 -9.95
CA LEU A 95 -8.67 -4.96 -10.41
C LEU A 95 -8.17 -5.83 -9.26
N VAL A 96 -7.85 -5.22 -8.13
CA VAL A 96 -7.35 -5.94 -6.95
C VAL A 96 -8.44 -6.85 -6.36
N GLU A 97 -9.68 -6.37 -6.25
CA GLU A 97 -10.79 -7.18 -5.74
C GLU A 97 -11.06 -8.39 -6.64
N ASN A 98 -11.18 -8.16 -7.96
CA ASN A 98 -11.39 -9.23 -8.94
C ASN A 98 -10.23 -10.24 -8.92
N PHE A 99 -8.99 -9.77 -8.87
CA PHE A 99 -7.81 -10.65 -8.80
C PHE A 99 -7.87 -11.57 -7.58
N LEU A 100 -8.16 -11.02 -6.39
CA LEU A 100 -8.22 -11.82 -5.16
C LEU A 100 -9.36 -12.87 -5.21
N GLU A 101 -10.48 -12.55 -5.88
CA GLU A 101 -11.58 -13.48 -6.11
C GLU A 101 -11.21 -14.59 -7.10
N GLU A 102 -10.60 -14.25 -8.22
CA GLU A 102 -10.14 -15.20 -9.25
C GLU A 102 -9.07 -16.16 -8.71
N GLU A 103 -8.19 -15.67 -7.83
CA GLU A 103 -7.18 -16.47 -7.14
C GLU A 103 -7.75 -17.36 -6.02
N GLY A 104 -9.05 -17.23 -5.70
CA GLY A 104 -9.70 -18.00 -4.64
C GLY A 104 -9.19 -17.66 -3.24
N ILE A 105 -8.74 -16.42 -3.02
CA ILE A 105 -8.30 -15.98 -1.69
C ILE A 105 -9.49 -16.01 -0.73
N ALA A 106 -9.29 -16.63 0.44
CA ALA A 106 -10.32 -16.71 1.47
C ALA A 106 -10.89 -15.33 1.80
N GLU A 107 -12.22 -15.24 1.92
CA GLU A 107 -12.93 -13.96 2.09
C GLU A 107 -12.39 -13.12 3.27
N SER A 108 -12.02 -13.79 4.37
CA SER A 108 -11.43 -13.14 5.55
C SER A 108 -10.06 -12.49 5.26
N LYS A 109 -9.24 -13.07 4.38
CA LYS A 109 -7.97 -12.49 3.93
C LYS A 109 -8.22 -11.38 2.92
N LYS A 110 -9.12 -11.59 1.96
CA LYS A 110 -9.50 -10.60 0.94
C LYS A 110 -9.95 -9.29 1.58
N ILE A 111 -10.88 -9.35 2.54
CA ILE A 111 -11.37 -8.18 3.28
C ILE A 111 -10.22 -7.43 3.97
N LYS A 112 -9.28 -8.15 4.62
CA LYS A 112 -8.12 -7.55 5.26
C LYS A 112 -7.19 -6.88 4.26
N ILE A 113 -6.85 -7.56 3.16
CA ILE A 113 -5.98 -7.02 2.10
C ILE A 113 -6.58 -5.73 1.53
N LEU A 114 -7.86 -5.75 1.13
CA LEU A 114 -8.55 -4.57 0.60
C LEU A 114 -8.64 -3.44 1.63
N SER A 115 -8.88 -3.75 2.90
CA SER A 115 -8.89 -2.75 3.97
C SER A 115 -7.53 -2.08 4.16
N ILE A 116 -6.44 -2.85 4.02
CA ILE A 116 -5.08 -2.34 4.15
C ILE A 116 -4.83 -1.34 3.02
N ILE A 117 -5.01 -1.80 1.77
CA ILE A 117 -4.76 -1.01 0.56
C ILE A 117 -5.56 0.31 0.60
N LYS A 118 -6.85 0.24 0.95
CA LYS A 118 -7.71 1.42 1.04
C LYS A 118 -7.26 2.42 2.11
N GLY A 119 -6.64 1.95 3.19
CA GLY A 119 -6.22 2.77 4.33
C GLY A 119 -4.80 3.36 4.21
N MET A 120 -4.00 2.94 3.23
CA MET A 120 -2.58 3.30 3.16
C MET A 120 -2.32 4.80 2.89
N GLY A 121 -3.26 5.48 2.24
CA GLY A 121 -3.10 6.86 1.80
C GLY A 121 -2.88 7.88 2.93
N PHE A 122 -1.88 8.76 2.78
CA PHE A 122 -1.64 9.88 3.71
C PHE A 122 -2.86 10.80 3.86
N LYS A 123 -3.62 11.00 2.78
CA LYS A 123 -4.87 11.77 2.79
C LYS A 123 -5.91 11.20 3.76
N ASP A 124 -5.90 9.88 3.98
CA ASP A 124 -6.86 9.19 4.83
C ASP A 124 -6.42 9.24 6.30
N GLU A 125 -5.11 9.25 6.56
CA GLU A 125 -4.57 9.55 7.89
C GLU A 125 -4.94 10.99 8.35
N LEU A 126 -4.88 11.98 7.45
CA LEU A 126 -5.32 13.35 7.73
C LEU A 126 -6.82 13.46 8.06
N ALA A 127 -7.64 12.51 7.60
CA ALA A 127 -9.07 12.47 7.92
C ALA A 127 -9.37 11.81 9.29
N GLY A 128 -8.35 11.54 10.09
CA GLY A 128 -8.50 10.94 11.43
C GLY A 128 -8.70 9.43 11.40
N VAL A 129 -8.62 8.78 10.23
CA VAL A 129 -8.63 7.30 10.13
C VAL A 129 -7.40 6.73 10.84
N GLY A 130 -6.29 7.48 10.90
CA GLY A 130 -5.04 7.12 11.57
C GLY A 130 -5.14 6.83 13.07
N ASN A 131 -6.23 7.22 13.75
CA ASN A 131 -6.43 7.02 15.19
C ASN A 131 -7.18 5.72 15.53
N GLN A 132 -7.49 4.88 14.55
CA GLN A 132 -8.11 3.58 14.77
C GLN A 132 -7.05 2.52 15.10
N GLU A 133 -7.41 1.52 15.92
CA GLU A 133 -6.57 0.33 16.06
C GLU A 133 -6.56 -0.40 14.71
N PHE A 134 -5.41 -0.38 14.05
CA PHE A 134 -5.20 -1.12 12.82
C PHE A 134 -4.61 -2.51 13.13
N PRO A 135 -4.92 -3.52 12.29
CA PRO A 135 -4.24 -4.81 12.41
C PRO A 135 -2.73 -4.64 12.20
N PRO A 136 -1.88 -5.45 12.84
CA PRO A 136 -0.42 -5.35 12.70
C PRO A 136 0.08 -5.36 11.24
N GLU A 137 -0.60 -6.13 10.37
CA GLU A 137 -0.30 -6.22 8.94
C GLU A 137 -0.42 -4.85 8.25
N PHE A 138 -1.38 -4.01 8.65
CA PHE A 138 -1.53 -2.66 8.11
C PHE A 138 -0.33 -1.79 8.44
N GLY A 139 0.11 -1.80 9.71
CA GLY A 139 1.24 -1.00 10.16
C GLY A 139 2.51 -1.37 9.40
N VAL A 140 2.75 -2.66 9.20
CA VAL A 140 3.90 -3.17 8.45
C VAL A 140 3.88 -2.72 6.98
N VAL A 141 2.76 -2.89 6.28
CA VAL A 141 2.68 -2.55 4.85
C VAL A 141 2.75 -1.04 4.64
N GLN A 142 2.06 -0.26 5.48
CA GLN A 142 2.08 1.19 5.38
C GLN A 142 3.46 1.77 5.71
N ASP A 143 4.14 1.25 6.74
CA ASP A 143 5.49 1.72 7.08
C ASP A 143 6.49 1.37 5.98
N ALA A 144 6.36 0.19 5.35
CA ALA A 144 7.22 -0.19 4.23
C ALA A 144 7.08 0.78 3.03
N ASP A 145 5.85 1.15 2.65
CA ASP A 145 5.62 2.18 1.62
C ASP A 145 6.20 3.54 2.01
N ARG A 146 5.97 3.97 3.26
CA ARG A 146 6.47 5.25 3.78
C ARG A 146 7.99 5.31 3.83
N LEU A 147 8.65 4.21 4.18
CA LEU A 147 10.11 4.11 4.19
C LEU A 147 10.68 4.24 2.78
N ASP A 148 10.03 3.68 1.75
CA ASP A 148 10.43 3.87 0.35
C ASP A 148 10.12 5.30 -0.18
N ALA A 149 9.26 6.05 0.51
CA ALA A 149 8.94 7.43 0.20
C ALA A 149 9.89 8.47 0.84
N ILE A 150 10.84 8.04 1.68
CA ILE A 150 11.84 8.91 2.32
C ILE A 150 13.28 8.50 1.91
N GLY A 151 14.27 9.23 2.43
CA GLY A 151 15.68 9.00 2.08
C GLY A 151 16.00 9.34 0.62
N ALA A 152 17.12 8.82 0.10
CA ALA A 152 17.59 9.13 -1.26
C ALA A 152 16.60 8.70 -2.35
N ILE A 153 15.98 7.53 -2.19
CA ILE A 153 14.95 7.02 -3.11
C ILE A 153 13.71 7.92 -3.05
N GLY A 154 13.24 8.25 -1.84
CA GLY A 154 12.11 9.18 -1.65
C GLY A 154 12.33 10.55 -2.30
N ILE A 155 13.55 11.10 -2.18
CA ILE A 155 13.94 12.35 -2.86
C ILE A 155 13.78 12.20 -4.37
N ALA A 156 14.37 11.16 -4.96
CA ALA A 156 14.30 10.92 -6.40
C ALA A 156 12.85 10.72 -6.87
N ARG A 157 12.07 9.87 -6.19
CA ARG A 157 10.65 9.61 -6.50
C ARG A 157 9.81 10.89 -6.43
N CYS A 158 10.02 11.73 -5.42
CA CYS A 158 9.29 12.99 -5.26
C CYS A 158 9.51 13.92 -6.45
N PHE A 159 10.76 14.11 -6.87
CA PHE A 159 11.08 14.95 -8.02
C PHE A 159 10.61 14.34 -9.36
N THR A 160 10.72 13.02 -9.53
CA THR A 160 10.19 12.32 -10.72
C THR A 160 8.68 12.49 -10.85
N PHE A 161 7.92 12.28 -9.76
CA PHE A 161 6.47 12.50 -9.75
C PHE A 161 6.13 13.97 -10.04
N GLY A 162 6.81 14.90 -9.38
CA GLY A 162 6.62 16.33 -9.59
C GLY A 162 6.84 16.74 -11.05
N GLY A 163 7.91 16.24 -11.67
CA GLY A 163 8.21 16.44 -13.08
C GLY A 163 7.14 15.87 -14.01
N ASN A 164 6.72 14.61 -13.80
CA ASN A 164 5.67 13.99 -14.61
C ASN A 164 4.31 14.71 -14.50
N ARG A 165 4.04 15.36 -13.36
CA ARG A 165 2.83 16.19 -13.14
C ARG A 165 2.99 17.65 -13.56
N ASN A 166 4.13 18.04 -14.15
CA ASN A 166 4.45 19.43 -14.47
C ASN A 166 4.26 20.38 -13.28
N ARG A 167 4.57 19.89 -12.07
CA ARG A 167 4.48 20.67 -10.83
C ARG A 167 5.67 21.61 -10.72
N VAL A 168 5.43 22.84 -10.27
CA VAL A 168 6.49 23.80 -9.93
C VAL A 168 7.46 23.16 -8.94
N LEU A 169 8.75 23.20 -9.26
CA LEU A 169 9.79 22.63 -8.42
C LEU A 169 9.80 23.30 -7.03
N HIS A 170 9.95 24.62 -7.03
CA HIS A 170 9.96 25.49 -5.85
C HIS A 170 9.57 26.90 -6.26
N ASP A 171 8.81 27.57 -5.41
CA ASP A 171 8.47 28.99 -5.52
C ASP A 171 8.51 29.59 -4.11
N PRO A 172 9.43 30.53 -3.81
CA PRO A 172 9.52 31.17 -2.50
C PRO A 172 8.24 31.92 -2.07
N ALA A 173 7.41 32.35 -3.02
CA ALA A 173 6.14 33.01 -2.72
C ALA A 173 5.06 32.02 -2.23
N ILE A 174 5.23 30.73 -2.51
CA ILE A 174 4.29 29.67 -2.12
C ILE A 174 4.84 28.96 -0.87
N GLN A 175 4.27 29.30 0.29
CA GLN A 175 4.68 28.71 1.57
C GLN A 175 4.14 27.29 1.76
N SER A 176 4.87 26.44 2.50
CA SER A 176 4.40 25.10 2.86
C SER A 176 3.24 25.16 3.83
N ARG A 177 2.26 24.27 3.64
CA ARG A 177 1.05 24.22 4.45
C ARG A 177 1.27 23.37 5.71
N LEU A 178 1.15 23.98 6.89
CA LEU A 178 1.44 23.32 8.17
C LEU A 178 0.25 22.48 8.67
N ASP A 179 -0.95 23.05 8.68
CA ASP A 179 -2.19 22.41 9.13
C ASP A 179 -2.99 21.87 7.94
N LEU A 180 -2.65 20.68 7.48
CA LEU A 180 -3.28 20.05 6.32
C LEU A 180 -4.54 19.28 6.72
N SER A 181 -5.71 19.78 6.34
CA SER A 181 -6.89 18.92 6.20
C SER A 181 -6.77 18.07 4.93
N LYS A 182 -7.55 16.99 4.84
CA LYS A 182 -7.63 16.16 3.62
C LYS A 182 -8.01 17.00 2.40
N GLU A 183 -8.98 17.90 2.53
CA GLU A 183 -9.42 18.77 1.45
C GLU A 183 -8.28 19.68 0.99
N HIS A 184 -7.56 20.28 1.94
CA HIS A 184 -6.46 21.20 1.62
C HIS A 184 -5.27 20.45 0.98
N TYR A 185 -4.95 19.25 1.46
CA TYR A 185 -3.92 18.39 0.88
C TYR A 185 -4.23 17.98 -0.58
N MET A 186 -5.50 17.81 -0.92
CA MET A 186 -5.93 17.40 -2.26
C MET A 186 -6.03 18.57 -3.25
N LYS A 187 -6.03 19.83 -2.80
CA LYS A 187 -6.00 21.01 -3.69
C LYS A 187 -4.66 21.07 -4.42
N LYS A 188 -4.70 21.03 -5.76
CA LYS A 188 -3.52 21.08 -6.63
C LYS A 188 -2.93 22.48 -6.78
N GLU A 189 -3.76 23.51 -6.57
CA GLU A 189 -3.35 24.90 -6.51
C GLU A 189 -2.36 25.08 -5.35
N GLU A 190 -1.32 25.90 -5.55
CA GLU A 190 -0.33 26.24 -4.52
C GLU A 190 0.55 25.07 -4.02
N GLN A 191 0.69 23.99 -4.81
CA GLN A 191 1.62 22.90 -4.49
C GLN A 191 2.94 23.02 -5.25
N THR A 192 4.05 23.00 -4.53
CA THR A 192 5.38 22.82 -5.11
C THR A 192 5.95 21.46 -4.72
N THR A 193 6.89 20.94 -5.52
CA THR A 193 7.56 19.68 -5.22
C THR A 193 8.37 19.77 -3.93
N VAL A 194 9.06 20.90 -3.70
CA VAL A 194 9.79 21.15 -2.45
C VAL A 194 8.85 21.25 -1.25
N ASN A 195 7.69 21.91 -1.36
CA ASN A 195 6.74 22.00 -0.24
C ASN A 195 6.20 20.62 0.16
N HIS A 196 6.12 19.65 -0.77
CA HIS A 196 5.70 18.29 -0.45
C HIS A 196 6.57 17.61 0.63
N PHE A 197 7.85 17.97 0.71
CA PHE A 197 8.73 17.49 1.78
C PHE A 197 8.24 17.96 3.15
N HIS A 198 7.97 19.25 3.30
CA HIS A 198 7.50 19.85 4.56
C HIS A 198 6.06 19.45 4.91
N GLU A 199 5.23 19.29 3.88
CA GLU A 199 3.81 18.98 4.03
C GLU A 199 3.58 17.52 4.44
N LYS A 200 4.39 16.59 3.90
CA LYS A 200 4.25 15.14 4.10
C LYS A 200 5.57 14.44 4.47
N LEU A 201 6.57 14.44 3.59
CA LEU A 201 7.66 13.45 3.66
C LEU A 201 8.47 13.54 4.96
N LEU A 202 8.74 14.75 5.45
CA LEU A 202 9.48 14.98 6.70
C LEU A 202 8.68 14.58 7.96
N LYS A 203 7.36 14.43 7.86
CA LYS A 203 6.49 14.00 8.96
C LYS A 203 6.38 12.47 9.06
N LEU A 204 6.70 11.74 7.98
CA LEU A 204 6.45 10.30 7.90
C LEU A 204 7.16 9.49 8.99
N LYS A 205 8.37 9.89 9.38
CA LYS A 205 9.13 9.23 10.44
C LYS A 205 8.35 9.15 11.76
N ASP A 206 7.72 10.25 12.15
CA ASP A 206 6.98 10.34 13.42
C ASP A 206 5.61 9.64 13.34
N LEU A 207 5.17 9.27 12.14
CA LEU A 207 3.89 8.61 11.85
C LEU A 207 4.04 7.10 11.60
N MET A 208 5.26 6.55 11.75
CA MET A 208 5.50 5.11 11.63
C MET A 208 4.81 4.34 12.76
N LYS A 209 4.22 3.20 12.42
CA LYS A 209 3.38 2.39 13.32
C LYS A 209 4.14 1.25 13.99
N THR A 210 5.13 0.70 13.30
CA THR A 210 6.01 -0.39 13.74
C THR A 210 7.21 0.16 14.49
N LYS A 211 7.77 -0.66 15.38
CA LYS A 211 8.98 -0.28 16.14
C LYS A 211 10.19 -0.25 15.22
N PHE A 212 10.29 -1.19 14.28
CA PHE A 212 11.47 -1.32 13.41
C PHE A 212 11.53 -0.28 12.28
N ALA A 213 10.42 0.41 11.98
CA ALA A 213 10.42 1.52 11.02
C ALA A 213 10.82 2.88 11.63
N ARG A 214 10.84 3.02 12.96
CA ARG A 214 11.17 4.28 13.67
C ARG A 214 12.68 4.45 13.89
#